data_AF-A0A933G279-F1
#
_entry.id   AF-A0A933G279-F1
#
_cell.length_a   1.000
_cell.length_b   1.000
_cell.length_c   1.000
_cell.angle_alpha   90.00
_cell.angle_beta   90.00
_cell.angle_gamma   90.00
#
_symmetry.space_group_name_H-M   'P 1'
#
loop_
_entity.id
_entity.type
_entity.pdbx_description
1 polymer ?
#
loop_
_entity_poly.entity_id
_entity_poly.type
_entity_poly.pdbx_seq_one_letter_code
_entity_poly.pdbx_strand_id
1 'polypeptide(L)'
;MSWNLEARSSKFDARHRYVAPKQADAEPVCLLDREWAARRKEPPDAFLSLARAQETSEDGSLFRFAAAPGIWERMITFVEEEGECCPFFAFEQWEEGGEVVLRISRGLATD
;
A
#
# COMPACT_ATOMS: atom_id res chain seq x y z
N MET A 1 -19.77 31.13 -31.39
CA MET A 1 -19.77 29.65 -31.45
C MET A 1 -18.96 29.18 -30.26
N SER A 2 -19.69 28.72 -29.24
CA SER A 2 -19.16 28.35 -27.91
C SER A 2 -18.58 26.94 -27.94
N TRP A 3 -17.34 26.79 -27.46
CA TRP A 3 -16.83 25.55 -26.88
C TRP A 3 -15.88 25.93 -25.73
N ASN A 4 -16.45 26.34 -24.60
CA ASN A 4 -15.70 26.30 -23.35
C ASN A 4 -15.66 24.83 -22.93
N LEU A 5 -14.54 24.16 -23.20
CA LEU A 5 -14.14 23.00 -22.41
C LEU A 5 -13.81 23.53 -21.01
N GLU A 6 -14.83 23.64 -20.17
CA GLU A 6 -14.62 23.58 -18.73
C GLU A 6 -14.10 22.18 -18.45
N ALA A 7 -12.77 22.05 -18.45
CA ALA A 7 -12.08 20.94 -17.84
C ALA A 7 -12.54 20.90 -16.38
N ARG A 8 -13.55 20.07 -16.14
CA ARG A 8 -14.10 19.79 -14.82
C ARG A 8 -12.94 19.46 -13.89
N SER A 9 -12.78 20.36 -12.93
CA SER A 9 -12.07 20.16 -11.70
C SER A 9 -12.32 18.74 -11.17
N SER A 10 -11.24 18.01 -10.92
CA SER A 10 -11.23 17.15 -9.75
C SER A 10 -9.89 17.33 -9.06
N LYS A 11 -9.79 18.42 -8.28
CA LYS A 11 -8.99 18.42 -7.05
C LYS A 11 -9.56 17.32 -6.15
N PHE A 12 -9.24 16.07 -6.43
CA PHE A 12 -9.29 15.06 -5.39
C PHE A 12 -8.19 15.48 -4.42
N ASP A 13 -8.58 15.86 -3.19
CA ASP A 13 -7.63 15.88 -2.07
C ASP A 13 -6.90 14.55 -2.13
N ALA A 14 -5.60 14.60 -2.44
CA ALA A 14 -4.80 13.40 -2.64
C ALA A 14 -4.89 12.56 -1.37
N ARG A 15 -5.49 11.38 -1.47
CA ARG A 15 -5.66 10.51 -0.31
C ARG A 15 -4.30 10.14 0.23
N HIS A 16 -4.15 10.13 1.55
CA HIS A 16 -2.95 9.69 2.25
C HIS A 16 -3.36 8.87 3.47
N ARG A 17 -2.69 7.74 3.70
CA ARG A 17 -2.91 6.85 4.83
C ARG A 17 -1.58 6.27 5.29
N TYR A 18 -1.30 6.43 6.58
CA TYR A 18 -0.20 5.73 7.24
C TYR A 18 -0.74 4.69 8.21
N VAL A 19 -0.12 3.50 8.21
CA VAL A 19 -0.38 2.40 9.13
C VAL A 19 0.93 2.07 9.83
N ALA A 20 0.98 2.37 11.12
CA ALA A 20 2.12 2.07 11.97
C ALA A 20 2.32 0.55 12.12
N PRO A 21 3.56 0.09 12.37
CA PRO A 21 3.80 -1.30 12.75
C PRO A 21 3.04 -1.62 14.04
N LYS A 22 2.44 -2.81 14.12
CA LYS A 22 1.75 -3.28 15.33
C LYS A 22 2.74 -3.74 16.40
N GLN A 23 3.87 -4.31 15.98
CA GLN A 23 4.94 -4.81 16.83
C GLN A 23 6.27 -4.51 16.14
N ALA A 24 6.78 -3.29 16.30
CA ALA A 24 8.01 -2.84 15.64
C ALA A 24 9.26 -3.65 16.05
N ASP A 25 9.22 -4.27 17.22
CA ASP A 25 10.26 -5.09 17.83
C ASP A 25 10.12 -6.59 17.55
N ALA A 26 9.04 -7.02 16.88
CA ALA A 26 8.86 -8.43 16.53
C ALA A 26 9.99 -8.89 15.62
N GLU A 27 10.52 -10.10 15.90
CA GLU A 27 11.50 -10.71 15.01
C GLU A 27 10.88 -10.88 13.61
N PRO A 28 11.66 -10.65 12.53
CA PRO A 28 11.18 -10.76 11.16
C PRO A 28 11.03 -12.23 10.76
N VAL A 29 10.07 -12.90 11.39
CA VAL A 29 9.59 -14.21 11.03
C VAL A 29 8.22 -13.98 10.40
N CYS A 30 8.08 -14.27 9.11
CA CYS A 30 6.75 -14.28 8.50
C CYS A 30 5.91 -15.34 9.22
N LEU A 31 4.98 -14.90 10.06
CA LEU A 31 4.08 -15.76 10.83
C LEU A 31 2.93 -16.28 9.95
N LEU A 32 3.25 -16.70 8.72
CA LEU A 32 2.29 -17.33 7.82
C LEU A 32 2.02 -18.76 8.27
N ASP A 33 1.19 -18.86 9.32
CA ASP A 33 0.49 -20.09 9.63
C ASP A 33 -0.45 -20.44 8.46
N ARG A 34 -0.68 -21.75 8.25
CA ARG A 34 -1.50 -22.25 7.14
C ARG A 34 -2.95 -21.78 7.23
N GLU A 35 -3.45 -21.56 8.44
CA GLU A 35 -4.81 -21.08 8.68
C GLU A 35 -4.97 -19.62 8.23
N TRP A 36 -3.96 -18.78 8.45
CA TRP A 36 -3.90 -17.40 8.01
C TRP A 36 -3.80 -17.28 6.49
N ALA A 37 -2.96 -18.11 5.86
CA ALA A 37 -2.86 -18.18 4.41
C ALA A 37 -4.22 -18.51 3.75
N ALA A 38 -5.03 -19.36 4.40
CA ALA A 38 -6.35 -19.76 3.90
C ALA A 38 -7.44 -18.67 4.06
N ARG A 39 -7.22 -17.66 4.91
CA ARG A 39 -8.16 -16.56 5.16
C ARG A 39 -7.97 -15.36 4.23
N ARG A 40 -6.85 -15.31 3.48
CA ARG A 40 -6.53 -14.22 2.57
C ARG A 40 -7.49 -14.18 1.38
N LYS A 41 -7.89 -12.98 0.97
CA LYS A 41 -8.70 -12.80 -0.25
C LYS A 41 -7.89 -13.00 -1.52
N GLU A 42 -6.61 -12.64 -1.48
CA GLU A 42 -5.65 -12.88 -2.56
C GLU A 42 -4.24 -13.08 -1.98
N PRO A 43 -3.35 -13.85 -2.65
CA PRO A 43 -1.96 -13.91 -2.21
C PRO A 43 -1.30 -12.52 -2.32
N PRO A 44 -0.46 -12.10 -1.37
CA PRO A 44 0.14 -10.76 -1.36
C PRO A 44 0.92 -10.44 -2.64
N ASP A 45 1.58 -11.45 -3.21
CA ASP A 45 2.30 -11.34 -4.47
C ASP A 45 1.39 -10.96 -5.65
N ALA A 46 0.10 -11.31 -5.60
CA ALA A 46 -0.85 -11.02 -6.68
C ALA A 46 -1.17 -9.53 -6.76
N PHE A 47 -1.33 -8.84 -5.62
CA PHE A 47 -1.54 -7.40 -5.61
C PHE A 47 -0.27 -6.66 -6.00
N LEU A 48 0.87 -7.00 -5.40
CA LEU A 48 2.14 -6.33 -5.70
C LEU A 48 2.57 -6.50 -7.17
N SER A 49 2.22 -7.61 -7.81
CA SER A 49 2.47 -7.85 -9.24
C SER A 49 1.72 -6.88 -10.17
N LEU A 50 0.72 -6.14 -9.67
CA LEU A 50 0.03 -5.09 -10.43
C LEU A 50 0.82 -3.77 -10.47
N ALA A 51 1.90 -3.66 -9.69
CA ALA A 51 2.74 -2.48 -9.67
C ALA A 51 3.39 -2.26 -11.04
N ARG A 52 3.35 -1.02 -11.52
CA ARG A 52 4.03 -0.59 -12.75
C ARG A 52 5.52 -0.38 -12.53
N ALA A 53 5.89 -0.01 -11.32
CA ALA A 53 7.25 0.20 -10.91
C ALA A 53 7.43 -0.23 -9.46
N GLN A 54 8.62 -0.75 -9.17
CA GLN A 54 9.08 -1.07 -7.83
C GLN A 54 10.47 -0.46 -7.66
N GLU A 55 10.66 0.25 -6.55
CA GLU A 55 11.94 0.79 -6.12
C GLU A 55 12.25 0.22 -4.74
N THR A 56 13.45 -0.33 -4.55
CA THR A 56 13.88 -0.86 -3.25
C THR A 56 15.07 -0.04 -2.76
N SER A 57 14.96 0.49 -1.56
CA SER A 57 16.02 1.24 -0.87
C SER A 57 16.26 0.69 0.53
N GLU A 58 17.23 1.27 1.24
CA GLU A 58 17.51 0.94 2.64
C GLU A 58 16.31 1.23 3.55
N ASP A 59 15.47 2.19 3.18
CA ASP A 59 14.28 2.59 3.96
C ASP A 59 13.02 1.76 3.63
N GLY A 60 13.12 0.78 2.74
CA GLY A 60 12.00 -0.09 2.37
C GLY A 60 11.76 -0.21 0.86
N SER A 61 10.57 -0.71 0.50
CA SER A 61 10.12 -0.88 -0.89
C SER A 61 8.99 0.08 -1.22
N LEU A 62 9.09 0.73 -2.37
CA LEU A 62 8.07 1.62 -2.92
C LEU A 62 7.48 1.00 -4.19
N PHE A 63 6.17 0.96 -4.27
CA PHE A 63 5.41 0.39 -5.39
C PHE A 63 4.47 1.44 -5.96
N ARG A 64 4.46 1.59 -7.28
CA ARG A 64 3.59 2.54 -7.99
C ARG A 64 2.55 1.79 -8.80
N PHE A 65 1.29 2.15 -8.62
CA PHE A 65 0.14 1.54 -9.30
C PHE A 65 -0.57 2.58 -10.15
N ALA A 66 -1.16 2.16 -11.26
CA ALA A 66 -2.06 3.01 -12.02
C ALA A 66 -3.25 3.43 -11.13
N ALA A 67 -3.63 4.71 -11.13
CA ALA A 67 -4.92 5.08 -10.55
C ALA A 67 -6.05 4.49 -11.40
N ALA A 68 -6.64 3.41 -10.90
CA ALA A 68 -7.81 2.77 -11.46
C ALA A 68 -8.86 2.57 -10.35
N PRO A 69 -10.16 2.55 -10.70
CA PRO A 69 -11.22 2.28 -9.73
C PRO A 69 -10.93 0.99 -8.95
N GLY A 70 -10.99 1.03 -7.62
CA GLY A 70 -10.75 -0.14 -6.76
C GLY A 70 -9.31 -0.36 -6.31
N ILE A 71 -8.31 0.31 -6.90
CA ILE A 71 -6.89 0.09 -6.52
C ILE A 71 -6.63 0.53 -5.08
N TRP A 72 -7.19 1.67 -4.67
CA TRP A 72 -7.04 2.16 -3.30
C TRP A 72 -7.68 1.21 -2.28
N GLU A 73 -8.88 0.72 -2.55
CA GLU A 73 -9.60 -0.21 -1.67
C GLU A 73 -8.90 -1.57 -1.57
N ARG A 74 -8.29 -2.03 -2.67
CA ARG A 74 -7.44 -3.23 -2.68
C ARG A 74 -6.15 -3.01 -1.90
N MET A 75 -5.51 -1.84 -2.03
CA MET A 75 -4.33 -1.49 -1.26
C MET A 75 -4.61 -1.45 0.25
N ILE A 76 -5.77 -0.90 0.64
CA ILE A 76 -6.24 -0.94 2.02
C ILE A 76 -6.30 -2.38 2.53
N THR A 77 -6.93 -3.27 1.76
CA THR A 77 -7.08 -4.69 2.11
C THR A 77 -5.73 -5.37 2.25
N PHE A 78 -4.82 -5.14 1.29
CA PHE A 78 -3.45 -5.66 1.32
C PHE A 78 -2.72 -5.22 2.60
N VAL A 79 -2.75 -3.93 2.93
CA VAL A 79 -2.07 -3.40 4.12
C VAL A 79 -2.64 -3.96 5.42
N GLU A 80 -3.95 -4.20 5.49
CA GLU A 80 -4.57 -4.80 6.66
C GLU A 80 -4.18 -6.27 6.82
N GLU A 81 -4.20 -7.04 5.72
CA GLU A 81 -3.79 -8.46 5.74
C GLU A 81 -2.28 -8.60 6.03
N GLU A 82 -1.43 -7.78 5.44
CA GLU A 82 0.01 -7.81 5.68
C GLU A 82 0.41 -7.24 7.04
N GLY A 83 -0.29 -6.24 7.56
CA GLY A 83 -0.04 -5.72 8.91
C GLY A 83 -0.39 -6.70 10.02
N GLU A 84 -1.22 -7.72 9.75
CA GLU A 84 -1.44 -8.84 10.68
C GLU A 84 -0.35 -9.92 10.53
N CYS A 85 0.06 -10.24 9.30
CA CYS A 85 1.07 -11.28 9.02
C CYS A 85 2.50 -10.84 9.39
N CYS A 86 2.81 -9.57 9.12
CA CYS A 86 4.12 -8.96 9.26
C CYS A 86 4.01 -7.71 10.14
N PRO A 87 3.78 -7.88 11.46
CA PRO A 87 3.41 -6.77 12.35
C PRO A 87 4.54 -5.76 12.58
N PHE A 88 5.77 -6.05 12.12
CA PHE A 88 6.95 -5.20 12.20
C PHE A 88 7.08 -4.21 11.03
N PHE A 89 6.28 -4.34 9.97
CA PHE A 89 6.28 -3.37 8.87
C PHE A 89 5.32 -2.21 9.12
N ALA A 90 5.75 -1.02 8.69
CA ALA A 90 4.91 0.14 8.50
C ALA A 90 4.49 0.23 7.02
N PHE A 91 3.30 0.76 6.79
CA PHE A 91 2.75 0.93 5.44
C PHE A 91 2.28 2.37 5.25
N GLU A 92 2.71 3.00 4.18
CA GLU A 92 2.27 4.33 3.78
C GLU A 92 1.66 4.27 2.37
N GLN A 93 0.50 4.90 2.20
CA GLN A 93 -0.30 4.86 0.97
C GLN A 93 -0.67 6.29 0.59
N TRP A 94 -0.45 6.68 -0.66
CA TRP A 94 -0.87 8.01 -1.13
C TRP A 94 -1.19 8.06 -2.61
N GLU A 95 -1.94 9.08 -3.01
CA GLU A 95 -2.18 9.39 -4.41
C GLU A 95 -1.23 10.49 -4.90
N GLU A 96 -0.56 10.26 -6.04
CA GLU A 96 0.39 11.20 -6.62
C GLU A 96 0.33 11.12 -8.14
N GLY A 97 0.10 12.24 -8.82
CA GLY A 97 0.26 12.30 -10.28
C GLY A 97 -0.61 11.33 -11.10
N GLY A 98 -1.74 10.86 -10.57
CA GLY A 98 -2.56 9.84 -11.22
C GLY A 98 -2.09 8.40 -10.96
N GLU A 99 -1.26 8.21 -9.94
CA GLU A 99 -0.83 6.93 -9.41
C GLU A 99 -1.31 6.76 -7.98
N VAL A 100 -1.41 5.50 -7.55
CA VAL A 100 -1.50 5.14 -6.13
C VAL A 100 -0.15 4.55 -5.74
N VAL A 101 0.45 5.07 -4.69
CA VAL A 101 1.77 4.67 -4.23
C VAL A 101 1.65 3.96 -2.90
N LEU A 102 2.38 2.87 -2.75
CA LEU A 102 2.55 2.13 -1.51
C LEU A 102 4.03 2.13 -1.14
N ARG A 103 4.35 2.51 0.09
CA ARG A 103 5.65 2.29 0.70
C ARG A 103 5.51 1.30 1.84
N ILE A 104 6.37 0.29 1.83
CA ILE A 104 6.52 -0.70 2.89
C ILE A 104 7.89 -0.48 3.51
N SER A 105 7.95 -0.10 4.78
CA SER A 105 9.20 0.14 5.50
C SER A 105 9.23 -0.68 6.79
N ARG A 106 10.42 -1.05 7.26
CA ARG A 106 10.53 -1.60 8.61
C ARG A 106 10.15 -0.50 9.59
N GLY A 107 9.28 -0.84 10.53
CA GLY A 107 9.02 0.02 11.67
C GLY A 107 10.33 0.23 12.41
N LEU A 108 10.89 1.45 12.35
CA LEU A 108 11.92 1.82 13.30
C LEU A 108 11.21 1.90 14.65
N ALA A 109 11.61 1.06 15.60
CA ALA A 109 11.30 1.32 17.00
C ALA A 109 11.89 2.70 17.30
N THR A 110 11.05 3.73 17.33
CA THR A 110 11.42 5.01 17.90
C THR A 110 11.56 4.77 19.39
N ASP A 111 12.81 4.67 19.84
CA ASP A 111 13.22 4.73 21.25
C ASP A 111 12.69 5.99 21.94
#